data_AF-A0A8J6XKZ0-F1
#
_entry.id   AF-A0A8J6XKZ0-F1
#
_cell.length_a   1.000
_cell.length_b   1.000
_cell.length_c   1.000
_cell.angle_alpha   90.00
_cell.angle_beta   90.00
_cell.angle_gamma   90.00
#
_symmetry.space_group_name_H-M   'P 1'
#
loop_
_entity.id
_entity.type
_entity.pdbx_description
1 polymer ?
#
loop_
_entity_poly.entity_id
_entity_poly.type
_entity_poly.pdbx_seq_one_letter_code
_entity_poly.pdbx_strand_id
1 'polypeptide(L)'
;MNYFQQAKAHFEASHQHPINQFLHHLTNVMTITAVVSLFYDARVTLVCLVLTQVFALGGHAFFENNEPAFVKYPGITILVSMLWSFENFFGLRQVWTYFKQKTA
;
A
#
# COMPACT_ATOMS: atom_id res chain seq x y z
N MET A 1 19.66 -11.14 -8.58
CA MET A 1 18.65 -10.17 -8.10
C MET A 1 18.97 -9.84 -6.65
N ASN A 2 19.14 -8.58 -6.28
CA ASN A 2 19.45 -8.20 -4.89
C ASN A 2 18.22 -8.36 -3.96
N TYR A 3 18.40 -8.27 -2.64
CA TYR A 3 17.34 -8.50 -1.66
C TYR A 3 16.13 -7.56 -1.84
N PHE A 4 16.38 -6.28 -2.14
CA PHE A 4 15.34 -5.30 -2.41
C PHE A 4 14.52 -5.66 -3.66
N GLN A 5 15.17 -6.06 -4.75
CA GLN A 5 14.51 -6.45 -5.99
C GLN A 5 13.64 -7.71 -5.79
N GLN A 6 14.09 -8.66 -4.96
CA GLN A 6 13.29 -9.83 -4.61
C GLN A 6 12.04 -9.44 -3.80
N ALA A 7 12.21 -8.55 -2.81
CA ALA A 7 11.09 -8.02 -2.04
C ALA A 7 10.09 -7.25 -2.93
N LYS A 8 10.60 -6.44 -3.88
CA LYS A 8 9.77 -5.72 -4.87
C LYS A 8 8.98 -6.68 -5.76
N ALA A 9 9.65 -7.68 -6.34
CA ALA A 9 8.97 -8.67 -7.18
C ALA A 9 7.89 -9.45 -6.40
N HIS A 10 8.17 -9.82 -5.14
CA HIS A 10 7.19 -10.49 -4.30
C HIS A 10 6.05 -9.57 -3.87
N PHE A 11 6.34 -8.30 -3.56
CA PHE A 11 5.31 -7.29 -3.29
C PHE A 11 4.37 -7.15 -4.48
N GLU A 12 4.88 -6.90 -5.67
CA GLU A 12 4.06 -6.78 -6.88
C GLU A 12 3.22 -8.04 -7.09
N ALA A 13 3.82 -9.24 -7.03
CA ALA A 13 3.10 -10.51 -7.18
C ALA A 13 1.99 -10.73 -6.13
N SER A 14 2.12 -10.15 -4.94
CA SER A 14 1.12 -10.27 -3.87
C SER A 14 -0.03 -9.25 -3.98
N HIS A 15 0.09 -8.25 -4.87
CA HIS A 15 -0.89 -7.17 -5.03
C HIS A 15 -1.30 -7.02 -6.50
N GLN A 16 -2.26 -7.83 -6.94
CA GLN A 16 -2.75 -7.84 -8.33
C GLN A 16 -4.10 -7.13 -8.48
N HIS A 17 -4.92 -7.13 -7.43
CA HIS A 17 -6.25 -6.53 -7.46
C HIS A 17 -6.16 -4.99 -7.41
N PRO A 18 -6.78 -4.25 -8.36
CA PRO A 18 -6.67 -2.79 -8.43
C PRO A 18 -7.12 -2.06 -7.15
N ILE A 19 -8.14 -2.60 -6.47
CA ILE A 19 -8.61 -2.02 -5.20
C ILE A 19 -7.58 -2.23 -4.09
N ASN A 20 -6.94 -3.40 -4.03
CA ASN A 20 -5.90 -3.66 -3.03
C ASN A 20 -4.68 -2.74 -3.27
N GLN A 21 -4.26 -2.61 -4.54
CA GLN A 21 -3.24 -1.65 -4.95
C GLN A 21 -3.56 -0.22 -4.49
N PHE A 22 -4.80 0.25 -4.71
CA PHE A 22 -5.26 1.56 -4.26
C PHE A 22 -5.21 1.70 -2.72
N LEU A 23 -5.67 0.68 -1.98
CA LEU A 23 -5.62 0.68 -0.51
C LEU A 23 -4.18 0.78 0.01
N HIS A 24 -3.21 0.17 -0.66
CA HIS A 24 -1.80 0.31 -0.31
C HIS A 24 -1.23 1.70 -0.62
N HIS A 25 -1.63 2.33 -1.72
CA HIS A 25 -1.30 3.74 -1.97
C HIS A 25 -1.88 4.65 -0.88
N LEU A 26 -3.14 4.44 -0.49
CA LEU A 26 -3.77 5.18 0.60
C LEU A 26 -3.05 4.96 1.93
N THR A 27 -2.65 3.71 2.22
CA THR A 27 -1.83 3.36 3.39
C THR A 27 -0.53 4.14 3.42
N ASN A 28 0.15 4.30 2.29
CA ASN A 28 1.39 5.06 2.22
C ASN A 28 1.17 6.56 2.44
N VAL A 29 0.09 7.14 1.90
CA VAL A 29 -0.31 8.53 2.20
C VAL A 29 -0.57 8.69 3.71
N MET A 30 -1.35 7.79 4.31
CA MET A 30 -1.64 7.81 5.75
C MET A 30 -0.38 7.66 6.59
N THR A 31 0.60 6.87 6.15
CA THR A 31 1.89 6.72 6.82
C THR A 31 2.68 8.03 6.80
N ILE A 32 2.74 8.71 5.65
CA ILE A 32 3.38 10.03 5.54
C ILE A 32 2.65 11.05 6.44
N THR A 33 1.32 11.08 6.41
CA THR A 33 0.51 11.95 7.27
C THR A 33 0.74 11.63 8.75
N ALA A 34 0.86 10.36 9.14
CA ALA A 34 1.16 9.97 10.52
C ALA A 34 2.51 10.52 10.98
N VAL A 35 3.55 10.38 10.16
CA VAL A 35 4.90 10.89 10.47
C VAL A 35 4.91 12.40 10.62
N VAL A 36 4.24 13.13 9.73
CA VAL A 36 4.14 14.60 9.83
C VAL A 36 3.32 15.01 11.04
N SER A 37 2.15 14.41 11.24
CA SER A 37 1.23 14.75 12.34
C SER A 37 1.78 14.42 13.73
N LEU A 38 2.76 13.52 13.83
CA LEU A 38 3.42 13.18 15.08
C LEU A 38 3.95 14.43 15.81
N PHE A 39 4.33 15.47 15.05
CA PHE A 39 4.85 16.73 15.58
C PHE A 39 3.78 17.79 15.89
N TYR A 40 2.50 17.53 15.56
CA TYR A 40 1.41 18.51 15.68
C TYR A 40 0.22 18.01 16.52
N ASP A 41 -0.27 16.79 16.24
CA ASP A 41 -1.42 16.21 16.96
C ASP A 41 -1.32 14.67 16.97
N ALA A 42 -1.00 14.12 18.15
CA ALA A 42 -0.88 12.68 18.36
C ALA A 42 -2.20 11.92 18.10
N ARG A 43 -3.37 12.57 18.21
CA ARG A 43 -4.65 11.92 17.91
C ARG A 43 -4.78 11.63 16.42
N VAL A 44 -4.34 12.58 15.58
CA VAL A 44 -4.30 12.39 14.12
C VAL A 44 -3.35 11.26 13.77
N THR A 45 -2.16 11.24 14.39
CA THR A 45 -1.20 10.14 14.22
C THR A 45 -1.81 8.79 14.57
N LEU A 46 -2.48 8.67 15.72
CA LEU A 46 -3.13 7.42 16.13
C LEU A 46 -4.21 6.97 15.14
N VAL A 47 -5.05 7.90 14.67
CA VAL A 47 -6.06 7.59 13.63
C VAL A 47 -5.38 7.09 12.36
N CYS A 48 -4.31 7.75 11.92
CA CYS A 48 -3.57 7.30 10.74
C CYS A 48 -2.97 5.91 10.94
N LEU A 49 -2.35 5.63 12.10
CA LEU A 49 -1.76 4.33 12.41
C LEU A 49 -2.83 3.23 12.37
N VAL A 50 -4.01 3.45 12.95
CA VAL A 50 -5.10 2.46 12.88
C VAL A 50 -5.54 2.23 11.43
N LEU A 51 -5.78 3.31 10.69
CA LEU A 51 -6.24 3.22 9.30
C LEU A 51 -5.21 2.54 8.38
N THR A 52 -3.91 2.75 8.60
CA THR A 52 -2.88 2.02 7.83
C THR A 52 -3.01 0.50 7.98
N GLN A 53 -3.32 0.00 9.18
CA GLN A 53 -3.49 -1.45 9.38
C GLN A 53 -4.78 -1.95 8.72
N VAL A 54 -5.87 -1.19 8.85
CA VAL A 54 -7.17 -1.54 8.25
C VAL A 54 -7.06 -1.63 6.74
N PHE A 55 -6.41 -0.67 6.08
CA PHE A 55 -6.29 -0.67 4.63
C PHE A 55 -5.29 -1.70 4.10
N ALA A 56 -4.12 -1.83 4.73
CA ALA A 56 -3.13 -2.84 4.33
C ALA A 56 -3.67 -4.26 4.49
N LEU A 57 -4.27 -4.58 5.64
CA LEU A 57 -4.78 -5.93 5.88
C LEU A 57 -6.13 -6.19 5.20
N GLY A 58 -7.01 -5.18 5.13
CA GLY A 58 -8.32 -5.30 4.50
C GLY A 58 -8.21 -5.60 3.00
N GLY A 59 -7.24 -4.99 2.31
CA GLY A 59 -6.96 -5.27 0.91
C GLY A 59 -6.66 -6.75 0.65
N HIS A 60 -5.80 -7.34 1.47
CA HIS A 60 -5.47 -8.76 1.43
C HIS A 60 -6.64 -9.66 1.86
N ALA A 61 -7.35 -9.31 2.93
CA ALA A 61 -8.42 -10.15 3.48
C ALA A 61 -9.67 -10.22 2.59
N PHE A 62 -10.02 -9.12 1.90
CA PHE A 62 -11.26 -9.05 1.12
C PHE A 62 -11.05 -9.20 -0.39
N PHE A 63 -9.89 -8.83 -0.94
CA PHE A 63 -9.69 -8.79 -2.40
C PHE A 63 -8.66 -9.80 -2.90
N GLU A 64 -7.48 -9.89 -2.31
CA GLU A 64 -6.44 -10.82 -2.80
C GLU A 64 -6.60 -12.25 -2.28
N ASN A 65 -7.09 -12.40 -1.04
CA ASN A 65 -7.13 -13.67 -0.33
C ASN A 65 -5.76 -14.39 -0.26
N ASN A 66 -4.67 -13.62 -0.15
CA ASN A 66 -3.29 -14.12 -0.02
C ASN A 66 -2.59 -13.51 1.21
N GLU A 67 -1.39 -13.99 1.51
CA GLU A 67 -0.60 -13.47 2.64
C GLU A 67 0.04 -12.11 2.31
N PRO A 68 0.11 -11.18 3.28
CA PRO A 68 0.81 -9.91 3.09
C PRO A 68 2.30 -10.12 2.81
N ALA A 69 2.85 -9.36 1.87
CA ALA A 69 4.29 -9.41 1.52
C ALA A 69 5.22 -9.07 2.71
N PHE A 70 4.70 -8.43 3.75
CA PHE A 70 5.42 -8.16 4.99
C PHE A 70 5.81 -9.44 5.75
N VAL A 71 5.03 -10.52 5.62
CA VAL A 71 5.32 -11.81 6.29
C VAL A 71 6.65 -12.38 5.81
N LYS A 72 6.91 -12.33 4.49
CA LYS A 72 8.13 -12.87 3.89
C LYS A 72 9.32 -11.90 3.94
N TYR A 73 9.06 -10.60 3.77
CA TYR A 73 10.08 -9.56 3.73
C TYR A 73 9.77 -8.45 4.75
N PRO A 74 9.94 -8.71 6.06
CA PRO A 74 9.57 -7.77 7.10
C PRO A 74 10.42 -6.49 7.02
N GLY A 75 9.78 -5.35 7.31
CA GLY A 75 10.40 -4.02 7.28
C GLY A 75 10.66 -3.49 5.87
N ILE A 76 11.39 -4.23 5.03
CA ILE A 76 11.75 -3.77 3.67
C ILE A 76 10.54 -3.63 2.75
N THR A 77 9.48 -4.42 2.97
CA THR A 77 8.20 -4.29 2.26
C THR A 77 7.59 -2.89 2.41
N ILE A 78 7.81 -2.19 3.52
CA ILE A 78 7.31 -0.81 3.70
C ILE A 78 8.02 0.14 2.73
N LEU A 79 9.35 0.02 2.62
CA LEU A 79 10.15 0.83 1.70
C LEU A 79 9.82 0.52 0.23
N VAL A 80 9.65 -0.76 -0.08
CA VAL A 80 9.21 -1.23 -1.41
C VAL A 80 7.84 -0.66 -1.76
N SER A 81 6.86 -0.78 -0.87
CA SER A 81 5.49 -0.25 -1.05
C SER A 81 5.50 1.26 -1.29
N MET A 82 6.29 1.99 -0.50
CA MET A 82 6.43 3.44 -0.61
C MET A 82 7.04 3.84 -1.96
N LEU A 83 8.17 3.21 -2.34
CA LEU A 83 8.80 3.46 -3.64
C LEU A 83 7.85 3.14 -4.80
N TRP A 84 7.19 1.98 -4.74
CA TRP A 84 6.22 1.56 -5.74
C TRP A 84 5.06 2.56 -5.86
N SER A 85 4.66 3.21 -4.76
CA SER A 85 3.66 4.28 -4.81
C SER A 85 4.13 5.52 -5.56
N PHE A 86 5.38 5.94 -5.39
CA PHE A 86 5.94 7.03 -6.19
C PHE A 86 6.04 6.67 -7.67
N GLU A 87 6.50 5.46 -8.00
CA GLU A 87 6.60 4.97 -9.38
C GLU A 87 5.23 4.95 -10.10
N ASN A 88 4.17 4.67 -9.35
CA ASN A 88 2.80 4.56 -9.86
C ASN A 88 1.96 5.83 -9.63
N PHE A 89 2.59 6.92 -9.21
CA PHE A 89 1.91 8.20 -8.97
C PHE A 89 0.70 8.05 -8.02
N PHE A 90 0.93 7.31 -6.93
CA PHE A 90 -0.06 6.98 -5.89
C PHE A 90 -1.35 6.33 -6.42
N GLY A 91 -1.26 5.51 -7.47
CA GLY A 91 -2.38 4.71 -7.94
C GLY A 91 -3.32 5.41 -8.90
N LEU A 92 -3.06 6.67 -9.23
CA LEU A 92 -3.92 7.47 -10.12
C LEU A 92 -4.10 6.78 -11.49
N ARG A 93 -3.05 6.11 -11.99
CA ARG A 93 -3.10 5.36 -13.27
C ARG A 93 -3.95 4.09 -13.16
N GLN A 94 -3.82 3.35 -12.07
CA GLN A 94 -4.52 2.09 -11.81
C GLN A 94 -6.02 2.34 -11.67
N VAL A 95 -6.40 3.33 -10.86
CA VAL A 95 -7.80 3.71 -10.63
C VAL A 95 -8.46 4.17 -11.93
N TRP A 96 -7.79 5.03 -12.69
CA TRP A 96 -8.28 5.49 -13.98
C TRP A 96 -8.53 4.34 -14.96
N THR A 97 -7.60 3.38 -15.04
CA THR A 97 -7.71 2.22 -15.94
C THR A 97 -8.86 1.31 -15.54
N TYR A 98 -9.02 1.04 -14.24
CA TYR A 98 -10.10 0.21 -13.71
C TYR A 98 -11.49 0.78 -14.04
N PHE A 99 -11.69 2.08 -13.81
CA PHE A 99 -12.98 2.72 -14.11
C PHE A 99 -13.27 2.76 -15.61
N LYS A 100 -12.25 3.00 -16.46
CA LYS A 100 -12.41 2.97 -17.92
C LYS A 100 -12.83 1.59 -18.43
N GLN A 101 -12.32 0.51 -17.85
CA GLN A 101 -12.69 -0.85 -18.23
C GLN A 101 -14.10 -1.25 -17.77
N LYS A 102 -14.60 -0.67 -16.67
CA LYS A 102 -15.93 -0.98 -16.14
C LYS A 102 -17.07 -0.22 -16.84
N THR A 103 -16.75 0.88 -17.52
CA THR A 103 -17.73 1.72 -18.24
C THR A 103 -17.77 1.47 -19.76
N ALA A 104 -16.91 0.62 -20.29
CA ALA A 104 -16.90 0.16 -21.68
C ALA A 104 -17.70 -1.13 -21.85
#